data_AF-N1UKT3-F1
#
_entry.id   AF-N1UKT3-F1
#
_cell.length_a   1.000
_cell.length_b   1.000
_cell.length_c   1.000
_cell.angle_alpha   90.00
_cell.angle_beta   90.00
_cell.angle_gamma   90.00
#
_symmetry.space_group_name_H-M   'P 1'
#
loop_
_entity.id
_entity.type
_entity.pdbx_description
1 polymer ?
#
loop_
_entity_poly.entity_id
_entity_poly.type
_entity_poly.pdbx_seq_one_letter_code
_entity_poly.pdbx_strand_id
1 'polypeptide(L)'
;MFQLEKGESVFVKENSSSDGWVEILTKSGTKGFVSTEFLSKKSPEELENAKLFGSVHTDTQGSRFRSLAIRTNDGWVPAGPGEYGEYEAETLYLEKKILKTKEKGIVYEQINVAGEFIPEKNDKAGCAEGYDVLKGNLNSYKKINTLKYSIFGIFGSKISDQVRSEKFIPSEKISKVLESTENSFFKKQHPKSEELKFLKQGNLYRIVSPKKEYVVVRYSIQIKAEEKSYHTSIYELENESLGKKIFEKFEVLHNEQAFYGGKYHFIDAFDLDEDGAPILIWHHNGYDGFVNEFSKVKNDKVEPMFLTGGDAC
;
A
#
# COMPACT_ATOMS: atom_id res chain seq x y z
N MET A 1 -3.91 -30.58 -29.21
CA MET A 1 -3.25 -29.78 -28.17
C MET A 1 -2.46 -28.70 -28.89
N PHE A 2 -2.70 -27.43 -28.61
CA PHE A 2 -1.91 -26.33 -29.19
C PHE A 2 -1.07 -25.70 -28.09
N GLN A 3 0.06 -25.11 -28.49
CA GLN A 3 0.97 -24.40 -27.61
C GLN A 3 0.93 -22.93 -27.98
N LEU A 4 0.86 -22.06 -26.98
CA LEU A 4 1.02 -20.63 -27.17
C LEU A 4 2.48 -20.26 -27.03
N GLU A 5 2.95 -19.37 -27.90
CA GLU A 5 4.26 -18.78 -27.74
C GLU A 5 4.22 -17.60 -26.76
N LYS A 6 5.33 -17.37 -26.05
CA LYS A 6 5.44 -16.23 -25.14
C LYS A 6 5.21 -14.92 -25.91
N GLY A 7 4.26 -14.11 -25.45
CA GLY A 7 3.91 -12.83 -26.06
C GLY A 7 2.82 -12.92 -27.14
N GLU A 8 2.30 -14.11 -27.43
CA GLU A 8 1.13 -14.26 -28.29
C GLU A 8 -0.11 -13.64 -27.61
N SER A 9 -0.85 -12.82 -28.37
CA SER A 9 -2.09 -12.20 -27.86
C SER A 9 -3.29 -13.11 -28.10
N VAL A 10 -4.14 -13.24 -27.09
CA VAL A 10 -5.37 -14.05 -27.13
C VAL A 10 -6.56 -13.22 -26.67
N PHE A 11 -7.76 -13.62 -27.06
CA PHE A 11 -9.00 -13.08 -26.51
C PHE A 11 -9.46 -14.01 -25.38
N VAL A 12 -9.67 -13.46 -24.18
CA VAL A 12 -10.22 -14.21 -23.05
C VAL A 12 -11.74 -14.13 -23.10
N LYS A 13 -12.41 -15.27 -23.01
CA LYS A 13 -13.87 -15.31 -22.94
C LYS A 13 -14.33 -14.93 -21.53
N GLU A 14 -15.15 -13.90 -21.44
CA GLU A 14 -15.76 -13.47 -20.17
C GLU A 14 -16.56 -14.60 -19.52
N ASN A 15 -16.58 -14.62 -18.18
CA ASN A 15 -17.33 -15.60 -17.36
C ASN A 15 -16.98 -17.07 -17.66
N SER A 16 -15.77 -17.35 -18.15
CA SER A 16 -15.28 -18.71 -18.40
C SER A 16 -14.29 -19.22 -17.35
N SER A 17 -14.01 -18.41 -16.32
CA SER A 17 -13.05 -18.75 -15.27
C SER A 17 -13.56 -19.89 -14.38
N SER A 18 -12.79 -20.95 -14.28
CA SER A 18 -13.00 -22.08 -13.38
C SER A 18 -11.65 -22.57 -12.88
N ASP A 19 -11.44 -22.59 -11.57
CA ASP A 19 -10.24 -23.10 -10.90
C ASP A 19 -8.92 -22.55 -11.48
N GLY A 20 -8.87 -21.25 -11.81
CA GLY A 20 -7.68 -20.60 -12.36
C GLY A 20 -7.44 -20.83 -13.86
N TRP A 21 -8.36 -21.50 -14.56
CA TRP A 21 -8.34 -21.69 -16.02
C TRP A 21 -9.43 -20.87 -16.69
N VAL A 22 -9.13 -20.30 -17.87
CA VAL A 22 -10.10 -19.54 -18.68
C VAL A 22 -10.10 -20.02 -20.13
N GLU A 23 -11.25 -19.93 -20.78
CA GLU A 23 -11.38 -20.19 -22.21
C GLU A 23 -10.82 -19.00 -23.00
N ILE A 24 -10.01 -19.30 -24.01
CA ILE A 24 -9.37 -18.32 -24.88
C ILE A 24 -9.67 -18.59 -26.36
N LEU A 25 -9.49 -17.56 -27.18
CA LEU A 25 -9.46 -17.62 -28.64
C LEU A 25 -8.18 -16.98 -29.15
N THR A 26 -7.35 -17.73 -29.88
CA THR A 26 -6.14 -17.19 -30.51
C THR A 26 -6.48 -16.35 -31.74
N LYS A 27 -5.54 -15.54 -32.23
CA LYS A 27 -5.69 -14.80 -33.49
C LYS A 27 -5.93 -15.72 -34.70
N SER A 28 -5.41 -16.95 -34.66
CA SER A 28 -5.64 -17.98 -35.70
C SER A 28 -7.02 -18.64 -35.61
N GLY A 29 -7.86 -18.25 -34.65
CA GLY A 29 -9.21 -18.79 -34.47
C GLY A 29 -9.26 -20.09 -33.66
N THR A 30 -8.17 -20.49 -33.03
CA THR A 30 -8.10 -21.71 -32.21
C THR A 30 -8.65 -21.44 -30.81
N LYS A 31 -9.52 -22.33 -30.31
CA LYS A 31 -10.07 -22.26 -28.95
C LYS A 31 -9.38 -23.24 -28.01
N GLY A 32 -9.22 -22.85 -26.76
CA GLY A 32 -8.73 -23.74 -25.69
C GLY A 32 -8.82 -23.10 -24.32
N PHE A 33 -8.26 -23.80 -23.32
CA PHE A 33 -8.16 -23.31 -21.96
C PHE A 33 -6.70 -23.07 -21.58
N VAL A 34 -6.43 -21.97 -20.88
CA VAL A 34 -5.09 -21.61 -20.40
C VAL A 34 -5.19 -21.17 -18.95
N SER A 35 -4.18 -21.50 -18.15
CA SER A 35 -4.06 -21.04 -16.77
C SER A 35 -3.86 -19.52 -16.75
N THR A 36 -4.63 -18.85 -15.90
CA THR A 36 -4.64 -17.39 -15.72
C THR A 36 -3.26 -16.82 -15.35
N GLU A 37 -2.39 -17.62 -14.71
CA GLU A 37 -1.01 -17.23 -14.38
C GLU A 37 -0.14 -16.91 -15.62
N PHE A 38 -0.55 -17.37 -16.81
CA PHE A 38 0.15 -17.12 -18.08
C PHE A 38 -0.54 -16.03 -18.92
N LEU A 39 -1.63 -15.45 -18.44
CA LEU A 39 -2.43 -14.45 -19.16
C LEU A 39 -2.27 -13.08 -18.52
N SER A 40 -1.26 -12.35 -18.98
CA SER A 40 -1.01 -10.98 -18.56
C SER A 40 -1.78 -9.99 -19.45
N LYS A 41 -2.26 -8.90 -18.84
CA LYS A 41 -2.76 -7.70 -19.53
C LYS A 41 -1.61 -6.89 -20.16
N LYS A 42 -0.37 -7.14 -19.75
CA LYS A 42 0.85 -6.46 -20.19
C LYS A 42 1.70 -7.35 -21.08
N SER A 43 2.37 -6.74 -22.06
CA SER A 43 3.30 -7.48 -22.89
C SER A 43 4.55 -7.87 -22.08
N PRO A 44 5.22 -8.99 -22.40
CA PRO A 44 6.48 -9.31 -21.76
C PRO A 44 7.54 -8.22 -21.90
N GLU A 45 7.56 -7.51 -23.04
CA GLU A 45 8.46 -6.39 -23.30
C GLU A 45 8.22 -5.21 -22.34
N GLU A 46 6.96 -4.88 -22.07
CA GLU A 46 6.62 -3.86 -21.07
C GLU A 46 7.06 -4.28 -19.66
N LEU A 47 6.84 -5.55 -19.31
CA LEU A 47 7.24 -6.09 -18.02
C LEU A 47 8.76 -6.22 -17.84
N GLU A 48 9.55 -6.24 -18.92
CA GLU A 48 11.01 -6.24 -18.79
C GLU A 48 11.55 -4.98 -18.10
N ASN A 49 10.86 -3.86 -18.21
CA ASN A 49 11.28 -2.60 -17.58
C ASN A 49 10.40 -2.18 -16.40
N ALA A 50 9.46 -3.05 -15.99
CA ALA A 50 8.57 -2.74 -14.88
C ALA A 50 9.30 -2.77 -13.53
N LYS A 51 8.80 -1.95 -12.60
CA LYS A 51 9.32 -1.88 -11.22
C LYS A 51 8.39 -2.64 -10.30
N LEU A 52 8.92 -3.30 -9.27
CA LEU A 52 8.12 -3.99 -8.26
C LEU A 52 8.36 -3.34 -6.89
N PHE A 53 7.31 -2.79 -6.31
CA PHE A 53 7.32 -2.18 -4.98
C PHE A 53 6.57 -3.05 -3.99
N GLY A 54 7.09 -3.15 -2.76
CA GLY A 54 6.53 -4.07 -1.78
C GLY A 54 6.99 -3.79 -0.35
N SER A 55 6.41 -4.51 0.60
CA SER A 55 6.82 -4.46 2.00
C SER A 55 7.84 -5.56 2.31
N VAL A 56 8.77 -5.27 3.22
CA VAL A 56 9.77 -6.23 3.70
C VAL A 56 9.50 -6.54 5.16
N HIS A 57 9.36 -7.82 5.46
CA HIS A 57 9.17 -8.33 6.81
C HIS A 57 10.28 -9.32 7.16
N THR A 58 10.73 -9.33 8.41
CA THR A 58 11.76 -10.24 8.89
C THR A 58 11.33 -10.83 10.22
N ASP A 59 11.34 -12.16 10.32
CA ASP A 59 11.05 -12.90 11.53
C ASP A 59 12.11 -13.99 11.77
N THR A 60 11.82 -14.93 12.68
CA THR A 60 12.71 -16.05 13.00
C THR A 60 12.90 -17.05 11.85
N GLN A 61 12.05 -17.01 10.82
CA GLN A 61 12.07 -17.91 9.67
C GLN A 61 12.73 -17.29 8.43
N GLY A 62 13.14 -16.02 8.50
CA GLY A 62 13.87 -15.30 7.46
C GLY A 62 13.23 -13.97 7.09
N SER A 63 13.67 -13.41 5.96
CA SER A 63 13.07 -12.19 5.40
C SER A 63 12.16 -12.52 4.23
N ARG A 64 11.04 -11.81 4.15
CA ARG A 64 10.03 -11.94 3.11
C ARG A 64 9.77 -10.58 2.49
N PHE A 65 9.66 -10.55 1.17
CA PHE A 65 9.19 -9.40 0.41
C PHE A 65 7.80 -9.71 -0.13
N ARG A 66 6.83 -8.88 0.22
CA ARG A 66 5.47 -8.96 -0.28
C ARG A 66 5.26 -7.90 -1.34
N SER A 67 4.96 -8.34 -2.55
CA SER A 67 4.60 -7.48 -3.68
C SER A 67 3.32 -6.69 -3.37
N LEU A 68 3.36 -5.36 -3.54
CA LEU A 68 2.22 -4.46 -3.31
C LEU A 68 1.84 -3.66 -4.55
N ALA A 69 2.81 -3.22 -5.36
CA ALA A 69 2.53 -2.44 -6.56
C ALA A 69 3.53 -2.72 -7.67
N ILE A 70 3.06 -2.63 -8.92
CA ILE A 70 3.87 -2.75 -10.13
C ILE A 70 3.83 -1.41 -10.86
N ARG A 71 4.99 -0.88 -11.26
CA ARG A 71 5.06 0.25 -12.18
C ARG A 71 5.15 -0.26 -13.60
N THR A 72 4.08 -0.04 -14.37
CA THR A 72 4.01 -0.32 -15.81
C THR A 72 4.16 0.98 -16.60
N ASN A 73 4.05 0.94 -17.93
CA ASN A 73 4.08 2.17 -18.73
C ASN A 73 2.89 3.09 -18.42
N ASP A 74 1.74 2.50 -18.09
CA ASP A 74 0.49 3.23 -17.83
C ASP A 74 0.42 3.84 -16.42
N GLY A 75 1.29 3.41 -15.50
CA GLY A 75 1.25 3.85 -14.11
C GLY A 75 1.50 2.73 -13.12
N TRP A 76 1.30 3.07 -11.85
CA TRP A 76 1.29 2.10 -10.76
C TRP A 76 -0.05 1.33 -10.74
N VAL A 77 0.04 0.01 -10.62
CA VAL A 77 -1.10 -0.91 -10.49
C VAL A 77 -0.88 -1.81 -9.27
N PRO A 78 -1.93 -2.38 -8.65
CA PRO A 78 -1.75 -3.28 -7.52
C PRO A 78 -1.01 -4.56 -7.95
N ALA A 79 -0.15 -5.06 -7.07
CA ALA A 79 0.48 -6.38 -7.24
C ALA A 79 -0.28 -7.47 -6.48
N GLY A 80 -0.08 -8.71 -6.93
CA GLY A 80 -0.65 -9.92 -6.34
C GLY A 80 -2.10 -10.20 -6.76
N PRO A 81 -2.68 -11.29 -6.23
CA PRO A 81 -4.09 -11.58 -6.40
C PRO A 81 -4.89 -10.57 -5.55
N GLY A 82 -5.48 -9.56 -6.19
CA GLY A 82 -6.53 -8.78 -5.54
C GLY A 82 -7.83 -9.59 -5.43
N GLU A 83 -8.86 -9.01 -4.81
CA GLU A 83 -10.26 -9.48 -4.89
C GLU A 83 -10.73 -9.69 -6.36
N TYR A 84 -9.95 -9.18 -7.34
CA TYR A 84 -10.19 -9.26 -8.78
C TYR A 84 -9.07 -9.89 -9.62
N GLY A 85 -8.00 -10.45 -9.02
CA GLY A 85 -6.97 -11.20 -9.77
C GLY A 85 -6.29 -10.46 -10.95
N GLU A 86 -6.38 -9.13 -11.01
CA GLU A 86 -6.17 -8.40 -12.27
C GLU A 86 -4.72 -8.36 -12.78
N TYR A 87 -3.74 -8.53 -11.88
CA TYR A 87 -2.30 -8.39 -12.16
C TYR A 87 -1.44 -9.53 -11.58
N GLU A 88 -2.04 -10.70 -11.35
CA GLU A 88 -1.34 -11.85 -10.79
C GLU A 88 -0.26 -12.36 -11.74
N ALA A 89 -0.57 -12.51 -13.03
CA ALA A 89 0.38 -12.98 -14.04
C ALA A 89 1.60 -12.05 -14.17
N GLU A 90 1.39 -10.73 -14.12
CA GLU A 90 2.43 -9.70 -14.11
C GLU A 90 3.31 -9.83 -12.88
N THR A 91 2.70 -10.00 -11.71
CA THR A 91 3.42 -10.16 -10.43
C THR A 91 4.31 -11.39 -10.47
N LEU A 92 3.74 -12.55 -10.85
CA LEU A 92 4.47 -13.81 -10.97
C LEU A 92 5.58 -13.74 -12.01
N TYR A 93 5.36 -13.05 -13.12
CA TYR A 93 6.39 -12.81 -14.13
C TYR A 93 7.59 -12.07 -13.55
N LEU A 94 7.34 -10.96 -12.84
CA LEU A 94 8.39 -10.13 -12.25
C LEU A 94 9.14 -10.88 -11.14
N GLU A 95 8.44 -11.59 -10.27
CA GLU A 95 9.04 -12.42 -9.21
C GLU A 95 9.94 -13.53 -9.80
N LYS A 96 9.46 -14.25 -10.82
CA LYS A 96 10.26 -15.26 -11.54
C LYS A 96 11.48 -14.63 -12.22
N LYS A 97 11.33 -13.45 -12.81
CA LYS A 97 12.45 -12.71 -13.42
C LYS A 97 13.48 -12.33 -12.36
N ILE A 98 13.06 -11.68 -11.28
CA ILE A 98 13.90 -11.23 -10.16
C ILE A 98 14.72 -12.40 -9.60
N LEU A 99 14.07 -13.56 -9.37
CA LEU A 99 14.76 -14.77 -8.91
C LEU A 99 15.78 -15.30 -9.91
N LYS A 100 15.42 -15.32 -11.20
CA LYS A 100 16.31 -15.80 -12.27
C LYS A 100 17.53 -14.90 -12.46
N THR A 101 17.35 -13.59 -12.37
CA THR A 101 18.42 -12.59 -12.55
C THR A 101 19.19 -12.33 -11.26
N LYS A 102 18.69 -12.81 -10.11
CA LYS A 102 19.19 -12.49 -8.77
C LYS A 102 19.26 -10.99 -8.53
N GLU A 103 18.27 -10.27 -9.05
CA GLU A 103 18.14 -8.84 -8.84
C GLU A 103 17.93 -8.56 -7.36
N LYS A 104 18.54 -7.49 -6.86
CA LYS A 104 18.41 -7.06 -5.47
C LYS A 104 17.42 -5.90 -5.37
N GLY A 105 16.58 -5.94 -4.34
CA GLY A 105 15.68 -4.82 -4.03
C GLY A 105 16.36 -3.83 -3.09
N ILE A 106 16.25 -2.53 -3.35
CA ILE A 106 16.70 -1.50 -2.41
C ILE A 106 15.63 -1.37 -1.32
N VAL A 107 16.04 -1.46 -0.06
CA VAL A 107 15.14 -1.45 1.09
C VAL A 107 15.26 -0.14 1.84
N TYR A 108 14.12 0.38 2.26
CA TYR A 108 13.97 1.67 2.90
C TYR A 108 13.26 1.53 4.25
N GLU A 109 13.75 2.27 5.24
CA GLU A 109 13.03 2.61 6.46
C GLU A 109 12.69 4.09 6.35
N GLN A 110 11.41 4.40 6.16
CA GLN A 110 10.97 5.70 5.67
C GLN A 110 11.67 6.01 4.34
N ILE A 111 12.32 7.16 4.19
CA ILE A 111 13.08 7.51 2.98
C ILE A 111 14.54 7.09 3.01
N ASN A 112 15.02 6.56 4.13
CA ASN A 112 16.43 6.24 4.27
C ASN A 112 16.69 4.84 3.74
N VAL A 113 17.64 4.72 2.81
CA VAL A 113 18.15 3.41 2.39
C VAL A 113 18.66 2.68 3.63
N ALA A 114 18.03 1.54 3.91
CA ALA A 114 18.25 0.75 5.11
C ALA A 114 18.99 -0.56 4.80
N GLY A 115 19.00 -1.01 3.54
CA GLY A 115 19.73 -2.19 3.10
C GLY A 115 19.34 -2.68 1.72
N GLU A 116 19.69 -3.93 1.44
CA GLU A 116 19.30 -4.65 0.22
C GLU A 116 18.56 -5.93 0.56
N PHE A 117 17.46 -6.21 -0.12
CA PHE A 117 16.79 -7.50 -0.08
C PHE A 117 17.32 -8.38 -1.22
N ILE A 118 17.79 -9.57 -0.87
CA ILE A 118 18.34 -10.56 -1.79
C ILE A 118 17.35 -11.73 -1.85
N PRO A 119 16.57 -11.85 -2.95
CA PRO A 119 15.57 -12.90 -3.09
C PRO A 119 16.24 -14.25 -3.40
N GLU A 120 15.71 -15.32 -2.84
CA GLU A 120 16.25 -16.68 -2.96
C GLU A 120 15.26 -17.64 -3.62
N LYS A 121 13.97 -17.56 -3.26
CA LYS A 121 12.91 -18.40 -3.80
C LYS A 121 11.53 -17.77 -3.58
N ASN A 122 10.53 -18.31 -4.28
CA ASN A 122 9.12 -18.09 -3.92
C ASN A 122 8.79 -18.88 -2.64
N ASP A 123 7.90 -18.32 -1.84
CA ASP A 123 7.33 -18.93 -0.64
C ASP A 123 5.89 -18.45 -0.44
N LYS A 124 5.18 -19.04 0.52
CA LYS A 124 3.85 -18.59 0.94
C LYS A 124 3.93 -17.99 2.35
N ALA A 125 3.11 -16.97 2.61
CA ALA A 125 2.95 -16.35 3.93
C ALA A 125 1.47 -16.07 4.22
N GLY A 126 1.09 -15.83 5.48
CA GLY A 126 -0.31 -15.62 5.87
C GLY A 126 -0.99 -16.89 6.40
N CYS A 127 -2.33 -16.89 6.42
CA CYS A 127 -3.15 -18.00 6.94
C CYS A 127 -3.32 -19.14 5.90
N ALA A 128 -4.38 -19.95 6.02
CA ALA A 128 -4.51 -21.29 5.42
C ALA A 128 -4.09 -21.46 3.95
N GLU A 129 -4.45 -20.53 3.06
CA GLU A 129 -4.11 -20.62 1.63
C GLU A 129 -2.82 -19.85 1.28
N GLY A 130 -2.45 -18.88 2.11
CA GLY A 130 -1.26 -18.05 2.01
C GLY A 130 -1.17 -17.19 0.73
N TYR A 131 -0.60 -16.00 0.84
CA TYR A 131 -0.23 -15.18 -0.31
C TYR A 131 1.21 -15.43 -0.74
N ASP A 132 1.49 -15.23 -2.03
CA ASP A 132 2.84 -15.34 -2.58
C ASP A 132 3.77 -14.25 -2.07
N VAL A 133 4.98 -14.66 -1.73
CA VAL A 133 6.07 -13.77 -1.32
C VAL A 133 7.39 -14.26 -1.89
N LEU A 134 8.32 -13.33 -2.05
CA LEU A 134 9.73 -13.68 -2.24
C LEU A 134 10.36 -13.91 -0.86
N LYS A 135 10.87 -15.11 -0.61
CA LYS A 135 11.72 -15.39 0.56
C LYS A 135 13.19 -15.14 0.21
N GLY A 136 13.91 -14.54 1.14
CA GLY A 136 15.33 -14.26 0.98
C GLY A 136 15.97 -13.67 2.23
N ASN A 137 17.05 -12.92 2.00
CA ASN A 137 17.85 -12.31 3.05
C ASN A 137 17.82 -10.77 2.95
N LEU A 138 17.64 -10.10 4.08
CA LEU A 138 17.77 -8.66 4.21
C LEU A 138 19.17 -8.31 4.72
N ASN A 139 20.03 -7.81 3.84
CA ASN A 139 21.32 -7.26 4.22
C ASN A 139 21.15 -5.81 4.67
N SER A 140 20.87 -5.61 5.96
CA SER A 140 20.63 -4.30 6.54
C SER A 140 21.92 -3.57 6.89
N TYR A 141 22.06 -2.30 6.50
CA TYR A 141 23.19 -1.43 6.87
C TYR A 141 23.10 -0.91 8.31
N LYS A 142 21.92 -1.04 8.93
CA LYS A 142 21.61 -0.66 10.30
C LYS A 142 20.69 -1.68 10.93
N LYS A 143 20.52 -1.64 12.26
CA LYS A 143 19.50 -2.44 12.93
C LYS A 143 18.11 -1.94 12.52
N ILE A 144 17.35 -2.77 11.83
CA ILE A 144 15.97 -2.48 11.40
C ILE A 144 15.01 -3.29 12.28
N ASN A 145 13.87 -2.69 12.64
CA ASN A 145 12.79 -3.41 13.31
C ASN A 145 11.54 -3.41 12.43
N THR A 146 11.42 -4.44 11.59
CA THR A 146 10.30 -4.69 10.67
C THR A 146 8.97 -4.98 11.38
N LEU A 147 8.95 -5.21 12.69
CA LEU A 147 7.72 -5.34 13.49
C LEU A 147 7.19 -4.00 14.00
N LYS A 148 8.07 -3.00 14.11
CA LYS A 148 7.72 -1.69 14.69
C LYS A 148 7.59 -0.61 13.62
N TYR A 149 8.39 -0.71 12.57
CA TYR A 149 8.44 0.26 11.49
C TYR A 149 8.07 -0.41 10.18
N SER A 150 7.37 0.33 9.34
CA SER A 150 7.08 -0.10 7.99
C SER A 150 8.33 0.01 7.15
N ILE A 151 8.73 -1.13 6.60
CA ILE A 151 9.91 -1.28 5.76
C ILE A 151 9.44 -1.64 4.37
N PHE A 152 9.91 -0.88 3.37
CA PHE A 152 9.52 -1.06 1.98
C PHE A 152 10.73 -1.35 1.11
N GLY A 153 10.51 -2.08 0.03
CA GLY A 153 11.54 -2.38 -0.95
C GLY A 153 11.07 -2.08 -2.37
N ILE A 154 12.00 -1.81 -3.26
CA ILE A 154 11.74 -1.66 -4.69
C ILE A 154 12.79 -2.40 -5.52
N PHE A 155 12.33 -3.15 -6.52
CA PHE A 155 13.15 -3.74 -7.59
C PHE A 155 13.00 -2.91 -8.88
N GLY A 156 14.03 -2.92 -9.72
CA GLY A 156 14.09 -2.21 -10.99
C GLY A 156 14.28 -0.70 -10.88
N SER A 157 14.46 -0.15 -9.66
CA SER A 157 14.50 1.29 -9.41
C SER A 157 15.04 1.64 -8.03
N LYS A 158 14.97 2.93 -7.69
CA LYS A 158 15.01 3.51 -6.35
C LYS A 158 13.73 4.32 -6.07
N ILE A 159 13.52 4.68 -4.81
CA ILE A 159 12.52 5.67 -4.40
C ILE A 159 13.22 7.04 -4.40
N SER A 160 12.56 8.09 -4.93
CA SER A 160 13.13 9.44 -4.89
C SER A 160 13.09 10.02 -3.47
N ASP A 161 14.10 10.80 -3.12
CA ASP A 161 14.25 11.48 -1.82
C ASP A 161 13.53 12.84 -1.75
N GLN A 162 12.83 13.23 -2.82
CA GLN A 162 12.08 14.49 -2.91
C GLN A 162 10.88 14.55 -1.97
N VAL A 163 10.27 13.39 -1.67
CA VAL A 163 9.15 13.28 -0.74
C VAL A 163 9.57 12.44 0.44
N ARG A 164 9.28 12.92 1.65
CA ARG A 164 9.49 12.18 2.88
C ARG A 164 8.37 12.40 3.88
N SER A 165 8.06 11.36 4.65
CA SER A 165 7.23 11.48 5.83
C SER A 165 8.06 11.37 7.11
N GLU A 166 7.68 12.14 8.12
CA GLU A 166 8.31 12.09 9.44
C GLU A 166 7.26 12.28 10.53
N LYS A 167 7.53 11.75 11.74
CA LYS A 167 6.67 12.01 12.88
C LYS A 167 6.68 13.50 13.19
N PHE A 168 5.51 14.10 13.33
CA PHE A 168 5.35 15.53 13.56
C PHE A 168 5.00 15.82 15.01
N ILE A 169 5.76 16.72 15.63
CA ILE A 169 5.46 17.27 16.94
C ILE A 169 4.96 18.70 16.72
N PRO A 170 3.65 18.96 16.85
CA PRO A 170 3.08 20.27 16.57
C PRO A 170 3.53 21.31 17.60
N SER A 171 3.68 22.56 17.16
CA SER A 171 3.85 23.70 18.07
C SER A 171 2.58 23.91 18.91
N GLU A 172 2.68 24.60 20.04
CA GLU A 172 1.53 24.89 20.91
C GLU A 172 0.38 25.57 20.15
N LYS A 173 0.72 26.44 19.20
CA LYS A 173 -0.25 27.11 18.32
C LYS A 173 -1.03 26.10 17.47
N ILE A 174 -0.32 25.21 16.78
CA ILE A 174 -0.96 24.17 15.94
C ILE A 174 -1.78 23.22 16.81
N SER A 175 -1.24 22.78 17.95
CA SER A 175 -1.94 21.89 18.89
C SER A 175 -3.28 22.47 19.32
N LYS A 176 -3.33 23.75 19.72
CA LYS A 176 -4.59 24.40 20.11
C LYS A 176 -5.60 24.45 18.96
N VAL A 177 -5.14 24.71 17.73
CA VAL A 177 -6.03 24.73 16.55
C VAL A 177 -6.58 23.34 16.25
N LEU A 178 -5.73 22.31 16.27
CA LEU A 178 -6.15 20.92 16.06
C LEU A 178 -7.14 20.49 17.15
N GLU A 179 -6.78 20.65 18.42
CA GLU A 179 -7.66 20.29 19.55
C GLU A 179 -9.01 20.99 19.46
N SER A 180 -9.05 22.29 19.15
CA SER A 180 -10.30 23.04 19.01
C SER A 180 -11.15 22.52 17.85
N THR A 181 -10.53 22.33 16.68
CA THR A 181 -11.19 21.90 15.45
C THR A 181 -11.76 20.49 15.60
N GLU A 182 -10.95 19.57 16.13
CA GLU A 182 -11.30 18.15 16.29
C GLU A 182 -12.35 17.97 17.39
N ASN A 183 -12.22 18.66 18.53
CA ASN A 183 -13.28 18.66 19.54
C ASN A 183 -14.61 19.18 18.99
N SER A 184 -14.58 20.25 18.17
CA SER A 184 -15.79 20.78 17.54
C SER A 184 -16.39 19.79 16.55
N PHE A 185 -15.55 19.14 15.74
CA PHE A 185 -15.97 18.11 14.80
C PHE A 185 -16.65 16.93 15.52
N PHE A 186 -15.98 16.32 16.49
CA PHE A 186 -16.53 15.17 17.22
C PHE A 186 -17.78 15.52 18.05
N LYS A 187 -17.87 16.74 18.62
CA LYS A 187 -19.10 17.21 19.28
C LYS A 187 -20.31 17.22 18.35
N LYS A 188 -20.11 17.55 17.07
CA LYS A 188 -21.18 17.54 16.07
C LYS A 188 -21.58 16.11 15.68
N GLN A 189 -20.61 15.20 15.58
CA GLN A 189 -20.87 13.81 15.16
C GLN A 189 -21.38 12.92 16.30
N HIS A 190 -20.97 13.17 17.54
CA HIS A 190 -21.33 12.41 18.73
C HIS A 190 -22.12 13.28 19.72
N PRO A 191 -23.46 13.36 19.62
CA PRO A 191 -24.27 14.23 20.47
C PRO A 191 -24.28 13.80 21.96
N LYS A 192 -23.84 12.57 22.28
CA LYS A 192 -23.65 12.11 23.66
C LYS A 192 -22.27 12.57 24.15
N SER A 193 -22.25 13.65 24.94
CA SER A 193 -20.99 14.31 25.38
C SER A 193 -20.04 13.41 26.18
N GLU A 194 -20.53 12.34 26.80
CA GLU A 194 -19.70 11.47 27.64
C GLU A 194 -18.64 10.69 26.88
N GLU A 195 -18.84 10.41 25.59
CA GLU A 195 -17.86 9.68 24.77
C GLU A 195 -16.65 10.55 24.42
N LEU A 196 -16.83 11.88 24.38
CA LEU A 196 -15.78 12.84 24.02
C LEU A 196 -14.60 12.84 25.00
N LYS A 197 -14.80 12.38 26.24
CA LYS A 197 -13.69 12.21 27.21
C LYS A 197 -12.69 11.14 26.78
N PHE A 198 -13.07 10.30 25.82
CA PHE A 198 -12.23 9.26 25.23
C PHE A 198 -11.66 9.65 23.86
N LEU A 199 -11.84 10.91 23.45
CA LEU A 199 -11.19 11.44 22.25
C LEU A 199 -9.67 11.44 22.46
N LYS A 200 -8.95 10.80 21.54
CA LYS A 200 -7.50 10.72 21.54
C LYS A 200 -6.94 11.21 20.23
N GLN A 201 -5.82 11.90 20.34
CA GLN A 201 -4.98 12.24 19.20
C GLN A 201 -4.05 11.06 18.90
N GLY A 202 -4.02 10.61 17.65
CA GLY A 202 -3.04 9.66 17.14
C GLY A 202 -1.67 10.30 16.92
N ASN A 203 -0.73 9.53 16.35
CA ASN A 203 0.51 10.13 15.87
C ASN A 203 0.20 11.08 14.71
N LEU A 204 0.84 12.26 14.71
CA LEU A 204 0.82 13.16 13.58
C LEU A 204 2.04 12.92 12.71
N TYR A 205 1.89 13.17 11.42
CA TYR A 205 2.98 13.04 10.46
C TYR A 205 3.06 14.29 9.59
N ARG A 206 4.29 14.70 9.28
CA ARG A 206 4.58 15.75 8.33
C ARG A 206 5.07 15.09 7.05
N ILE A 207 4.48 15.47 5.92
CA ILE A 207 4.93 15.09 4.59
C ILE A 207 5.61 16.32 4.01
N VAL A 208 6.90 16.19 3.71
CA VAL A 208 7.67 17.22 3.03
C VAL A 208 7.76 16.83 1.56
N SER A 209 7.35 17.73 0.67
CA SER A 209 7.51 17.59 -0.79
C SER A 209 8.10 18.87 -1.37
N PRO A 210 8.61 18.87 -2.62
CA PRO A 210 9.26 20.05 -3.20
C PRO A 210 8.34 21.26 -3.33
N LYS A 211 7.03 21.03 -3.51
CA LYS A 211 6.05 22.10 -3.75
C LYS A 211 5.38 22.59 -2.48
N LYS A 212 5.04 21.67 -1.58
CA LYS A 212 4.24 21.94 -0.39
C LYS A 212 4.56 20.95 0.72
N GLU A 213 4.25 21.35 1.93
CA GLU A 213 4.24 20.44 3.07
C GLU A 213 2.82 20.17 3.52
N TYR A 214 2.63 19.00 4.12
CA TYR A 214 1.35 18.58 4.62
C TYR A 214 1.48 17.99 6.02
N VAL A 215 0.41 18.11 6.81
CA VAL A 215 0.28 17.41 8.09
C VAL A 215 -0.87 16.42 7.99
N VAL A 216 -0.56 15.15 8.22
CA VAL A 216 -1.54 14.08 8.39
C VAL A 216 -1.92 14.00 9.86
N VAL A 217 -3.22 14.03 10.10
CA VAL A 217 -3.82 14.07 11.42
C VAL A 217 -4.83 12.94 11.54
N ARG A 218 -4.80 12.23 12.66
CA ARG A 218 -5.84 11.26 13.03
C ARG A 218 -6.26 11.47 14.47
N TYR A 219 -7.56 11.60 14.70
CA TYR A 219 -8.19 11.56 16.01
C TYR A 219 -9.20 10.42 16.05
N SER A 220 -9.38 9.81 17.22
CA SER A 220 -10.39 8.77 17.39
C SER A 220 -10.96 8.73 18.79
N ILE A 221 -12.20 8.24 18.91
CA ILE A 221 -12.80 7.90 20.20
C ILE A 221 -12.41 6.46 20.52
N GLN A 222 -11.57 6.27 21.53
CA GLN A 222 -11.11 4.94 21.95
C GLN A 222 -11.66 4.55 23.32
N ILE A 223 -12.52 3.53 23.35
CA ILE A 223 -13.09 2.99 24.58
C ILE A 223 -12.49 1.60 24.81
N LYS A 224 -11.66 1.49 25.84
CA LYS A 224 -10.85 0.28 26.11
C LYS A 224 -9.96 -0.06 24.90
N ALA A 225 -10.15 -1.24 24.30
CA ALA A 225 -9.41 -1.71 23.12
C ALA A 225 -10.08 -1.31 21.80
N GLU A 226 -11.29 -0.76 21.85
CA GLU A 226 -12.08 -0.49 20.64
C GLU A 226 -11.96 0.96 20.20
N GLU A 227 -11.74 1.16 18.91
CA GLU A 227 -11.94 2.43 18.24
C GLU A 227 -13.42 2.54 17.83
N LYS A 228 -14.15 3.51 18.38
CA LYS A 228 -15.59 3.68 18.11
C LYS A 228 -15.85 4.56 16.91
N SER A 229 -14.95 5.51 16.66
CA SER A 229 -14.98 6.37 15.50
C SER A 229 -13.61 6.99 15.30
N TYR A 230 -13.30 7.35 14.06
CA TYR A 230 -12.07 8.06 13.73
C TYR A 230 -12.34 9.17 12.75
N HIS A 231 -11.45 10.15 12.78
CA HIS A 231 -11.36 11.23 11.81
C HIS A 231 -9.90 11.36 11.37
N THR A 232 -9.63 11.10 10.09
CA THR A 232 -8.34 11.33 9.46
C THR A 232 -8.45 12.54 8.54
N SER A 233 -7.51 13.47 8.63
CA SER A 233 -7.44 14.66 7.78
C SER A 233 -6.01 14.92 7.31
N ILE A 234 -5.87 15.58 6.16
CA ILE A 234 -4.60 16.16 5.72
C ILE A 234 -4.77 17.64 5.49
N TYR A 235 -3.88 18.43 6.09
CA TYR A 235 -3.81 19.88 5.93
C TYR A 235 -2.53 20.26 5.22
N GLU A 236 -2.56 21.32 4.42
CA GLU A 236 -1.35 22.03 4.03
C GLU A 236 -0.66 22.64 5.27
N LEU A 237 0.67 22.70 5.25
CA LEU A 237 1.48 23.31 6.29
C LEU A 237 2.33 24.42 5.70
N GLU A 238 2.12 25.64 6.20
CA GLU A 238 2.89 26.82 5.81
C GLU A 238 3.30 27.60 7.05
N ASN A 239 4.61 27.82 7.25
CA ASN A 239 5.16 28.64 8.34
C ASN A 239 4.51 28.36 9.71
N GLU A 240 4.51 27.09 10.11
CA GLU A 240 3.88 26.61 11.37
C GLU A 240 2.39 26.98 11.52
N SER A 241 1.66 27.04 10.42
CA SER A 241 0.23 27.26 10.40
C SER A 241 -0.45 26.22 9.51
N LEU A 242 -1.60 25.72 9.98
CA LEU A 242 -2.42 24.80 9.20
C LEU A 242 -3.20 25.59 8.14
N GLY A 243 -2.96 25.25 6.88
CA GLY A 243 -3.65 25.82 5.74
C GLY A 243 -4.90 25.03 5.39
N LYS A 244 -5.14 24.90 4.08
CA LYS A 244 -6.31 24.21 3.54
C LYS A 244 -6.30 22.72 3.89
N LYS A 245 -7.47 22.18 4.26
CA LYS A 245 -7.69 20.73 4.34
C LYS A 245 -7.86 20.16 2.92
N ILE A 246 -7.02 19.20 2.54
CA ILE A 246 -7.01 18.57 1.21
C ILE A 246 -7.59 17.15 1.21
N PHE A 247 -7.80 16.59 2.40
CA PHE A 247 -8.39 15.27 2.61
C PHE A 247 -9.09 15.21 3.96
N GLU A 248 -10.23 14.53 3.99
CA GLU A 248 -11.03 14.27 5.18
C GLU A 248 -11.73 12.93 5.06
N LYS A 249 -11.62 12.09 6.09
CA LYS A 249 -12.39 10.85 6.25
C LYS A 249 -12.84 10.73 7.69
N PHE A 250 -14.12 10.39 7.87
CA PHE A 250 -14.71 10.09 9.16
C PHE A 250 -15.59 8.86 9.05
N GLU A 251 -15.55 8.00 10.05
CA GLU A 251 -16.39 6.82 10.13
C GLU A 251 -16.71 6.51 11.59
N VAL A 252 -17.95 6.10 11.84
CA VAL A 252 -18.36 5.47 13.11
C VAL A 252 -18.31 3.97 12.89
N LEU A 253 -17.55 3.28 13.73
CA LEU A 253 -17.29 1.86 13.62
C LEU A 253 -18.35 1.09 14.41
N HIS A 254 -18.94 0.09 13.77
CA HIS A 254 -19.97 -0.76 14.37
C HIS A 254 -19.46 -2.18 14.58
N ASN A 255 -19.94 -2.83 15.63
CA ASN A 255 -19.67 -4.24 15.93
C ASN A 255 -18.17 -4.56 15.96
N GLU A 256 -17.77 -5.66 15.35
CA GLU A 256 -16.40 -6.19 15.40
C GLU A 256 -15.37 -5.25 14.76
N GLN A 257 -15.75 -4.40 13.80
CA GLN A 257 -14.86 -3.43 13.16
C GLN A 257 -14.21 -2.47 14.17
N ALA A 258 -14.91 -2.15 15.26
CA ALA A 258 -14.41 -1.29 16.31
C ALA A 258 -13.19 -1.90 17.02
N PHE A 259 -13.10 -3.23 17.12
CA PHE A 259 -11.94 -3.92 17.71
C PHE A 259 -10.71 -3.88 16.81
N TYR A 260 -10.90 -3.80 15.49
CA TYR A 260 -9.79 -3.77 14.53
C TYR A 260 -9.23 -2.37 14.33
N GLY A 261 -10.01 -1.31 14.55
CA GLY A 261 -9.50 0.06 14.56
C GLY A 261 -9.70 0.85 13.27
N GLY A 262 -10.65 0.46 12.41
CA GLY A 262 -11.05 1.26 11.25
C GLY A 262 -9.99 1.48 10.16
N LYS A 263 -10.26 2.41 9.25
CA LYS A 263 -9.48 2.65 8.03
C LYS A 263 -8.61 3.91 8.10
N TYR A 264 -7.72 4.09 7.12
CA TYR A 264 -6.90 5.28 6.93
C TYR A 264 -5.90 5.57 8.06
N HIS A 265 -5.19 4.54 8.52
CA HIS A 265 -4.00 4.71 9.35
C HIS A 265 -2.82 5.06 8.44
N PHE A 266 -2.22 6.22 8.63
CA PHE A 266 -1.08 6.63 7.81
C PHE A 266 0.13 5.73 8.07
N ILE A 267 0.70 5.17 7.00
CA ILE A 267 1.94 4.40 7.09
C ILE A 267 3.14 5.27 6.70
N ASP A 268 3.14 5.75 5.46
CA ASP A 268 4.25 6.52 4.91
C ASP A 268 3.85 7.29 3.63
N ALA A 269 4.75 8.14 3.15
CA ALA A 269 4.61 8.85 1.89
C ALA A 269 5.93 8.81 1.10
N PHE A 270 5.85 8.46 -0.17
CA PHE A 270 6.99 8.28 -1.07
C PHE A 270 6.81 9.05 -2.39
N ASP A 271 7.93 9.38 -3.02
CA ASP A 271 7.94 9.80 -4.43
C ASP A 271 8.33 8.60 -5.30
N LEU A 272 7.31 7.80 -5.66
CA LEU A 272 7.49 6.61 -6.50
C LEU A 272 7.49 6.92 -8.01
N ASP A 273 6.98 8.09 -8.41
CA ASP A 273 6.98 8.54 -9.81
C ASP A 273 8.20 9.41 -10.16
N GLU A 274 9.00 9.79 -9.16
CA GLU A 274 10.18 10.66 -9.30
C GLU A 274 9.82 12.08 -9.80
N ASP A 275 8.57 12.52 -9.55
CA ASP A 275 8.00 13.80 -9.97
C ASP A 275 7.78 14.78 -8.80
N GLY A 276 8.18 14.38 -7.59
CA GLY A 276 8.00 15.12 -6.35
C GLY A 276 6.57 15.12 -5.81
N ALA A 277 5.64 14.39 -6.42
CA ALA A 277 4.26 14.27 -5.94
C ALA A 277 4.14 13.12 -4.92
N PRO A 278 3.67 13.39 -3.68
CA PRO A 278 3.54 12.35 -2.68
C PRO A 278 2.54 11.25 -3.08
N ILE A 279 2.99 10.01 -3.05
CA ILE A 279 2.14 8.81 -2.99
C ILE A 279 2.09 8.35 -1.54
N LEU A 280 0.88 8.33 -0.99
CA LEU A 280 0.56 8.01 0.39
C LEU A 280 0.19 6.53 0.47
N ILE A 281 0.65 5.87 1.52
CA ILE A 281 0.25 4.51 1.85
C ILE A 281 -0.55 4.56 3.15
N TRP A 282 -1.78 4.09 3.06
CA TRP A 282 -2.69 3.94 4.19
C TRP A 282 -2.87 2.49 4.54
N HIS A 283 -3.06 2.23 5.81
CA HIS A 283 -3.47 0.95 6.32
C HIS A 283 -4.96 0.97 6.69
N HIS A 284 -5.66 -0.07 6.27
CA HIS A 284 -7.08 -0.28 6.52
C HIS A 284 -7.21 -1.53 7.40
N ASN A 285 -7.58 -1.33 8.67
CA ASN A 285 -7.79 -2.46 9.58
C ASN A 285 -9.20 -3.00 9.31
N GLY A 286 -9.27 -4.24 8.81
CA GLY A 286 -10.53 -4.93 8.50
C GLY A 286 -10.66 -6.24 9.28
N TYR A 287 -11.84 -6.87 9.16
CA TYR A 287 -12.12 -8.20 9.71
C TYR A 287 -11.16 -9.24 9.13
N ASP A 288 -11.00 -9.19 7.81
CA ASP A 288 -10.27 -10.19 7.03
C ASP A 288 -8.76 -9.91 6.90
N GLY A 289 -8.20 -8.86 7.53
CA GLY A 289 -6.76 -8.61 7.53
C GLY A 289 -6.29 -7.35 6.81
N PHE A 290 -5.00 -7.34 6.45
CA PHE A 290 -4.20 -6.12 6.33
C PHE A 290 -4.22 -5.44 4.94
N VAL A 291 -5.24 -4.65 4.60
CA VAL A 291 -5.29 -3.96 3.29
C VAL A 291 -4.47 -2.65 3.31
N ASN A 292 -3.70 -2.41 2.24
CA ASN A 292 -3.00 -1.14 1.99
C ASN A 292 -3.72 -0.37 0.88
N GLU A 293 -4.02 0.90 1.12
CA GLU A 293 -4.50 1.84 0.09
C GLU A 293 -3.37 2.74 -0.36
N PHE A 294 -3.15 2.81 -1.66
CA PHE A 294 -2.27 3.80 -2.28
C PHE A 294 -3.11 4.98 -2.74
N SER A 295 -2.69 6.19 -2.42
CA SER A 295 -3.30 7.42 -2.91
C SER A 295 -2.24 8.41 -3.37
N LYS A 296 -2.53 9.28 -4.34
CA LYS A 296 -1.62 10.33 -4.79
C LYS A 296 -2.13 11.71 -4.38
N VAL A 297 -1.23 12.57 -3.91
CA VAL A 297 -1.52 14.00 -3.74
C VAL A 297 -1.37 14.68 -5.09
N LYS A 298 -2.48 15.17 -5.65
CA LYS A 298 -2.52 15.84 -6.94
C LYS A 298 -3.51 17.00 -6.89
N ASN A 299 -3.10 18.17 -7.40
CA ASN A 299 -3.94 19.37 -7.45
C ASN A 299 -4.62 19.71 -6.10
N ASP A 300 -3.86 19.65 -5.01
CA ASP A 300 -4.33 19.92 -3.64
C ASP A 300 -5.51 19.04 -3.21
N LYS A 301 -5.51 17.78 -3.65
CA LYS A 301 -6.43 16.71 -3.25
C LYS A 301 -5.68 15.40 -3.13
N VAL A 302 -6.21 14.50 -2.30
CA VAL A 302 -5.78 13.10 -2.24
C VAL A 302 -6.70 12.28 -3.13
N GLU A 303 -6.14 11.67 -4.17
CA GLU A 303 -6.85 10.83 -5.13
C GLU A 303 -6.49 9.36 -4.86
N PRO A 304 -7.47 8.45 -4.68
CA PRO A 304 -7.19 7.03 -4.51
C PRO A 304 -6.57 6.46 -5.80
N MET A 305 -5.62 5.54 -5.65
CA MET A 305 -4.99 4.82 -6.77
C MET A 305 -5.51 3.39 -6.83
N PHE A 306 -5.24 2.59 -5.80
CA PHE A 306 -5.68 1.19 -5.72
C PHE A 306 -5.51 0.64 -4.30
N LEU A 307 -6.12 -0.52 -4.05
CA LEU A 307 -5.94 -1.34 -2.85
C LEU A 307 -5.06 -2.55 -3.16
N THR A 308 -4.25 -2.98 -2.20
CA THR A 308 -3.37 -4.16 -2.33
C THR A 308 -3.05 -4.76 -0.96
N GLY A 309 -2.49 -5.96 -0.94
CA GLY A 309 -1.98 -6.59 0.27
C GLY A 309 -3.07 -7.08 1.22
N GLY A 310 -4.35 -7.14 0.81
CA GLY A 310 -5.34 -7.90 1.56
C GLY A 310 -4.84 -9.32 1.78
N ASP A 311 -4.73 -9.73 3.03
CA ASP A 311 -4.91 -11.14 3.39
C ASP A 311 -6.41 -11.31 3.58
N ALA A 312 -6.97 -12.50 3.41
CA ALA A 312 -8.31 -12.81 3.90
C ALA A 312 -8.15 -13.87 4.99
N CYS A 313 -7.91 -13.42 6.22
CA CYS A 313 -8.16 -14.16 7.45
C CYS A 313 -9.18 -13.37 8.27
#